data_AF-A0AAN9G123-F1
#
_entry.id   AF-A0AAN9G123-F1
#
_cell.length_a   1.000
_cell.length_b   1.000
_cell.length_c   1.000
_cell.angle_alpha   90.00
_cell.angle_beta   90.00
_cell.angle_gamma   90.00
#
_symmetry.space_group_name_H-M   'P 1'
#
loop_
_entity.id
_entity.type
_entity.pdbx_description
1 polymer ?
#
loop_
_entity_poly.entity_id
_entity_poly.type
_entity_poly.pdbx_seq_one_letter_code
_entity_poly.pdbx_strand_id
1 'polypeptide(L)'
;MSSLKAEGTVKRAMNIMHNGLAILQQGRVLVTDRLHGHILSVLLDIPHVLLDNCHQKLSSFHNTWTRGLKNCRLADNAEDASRYVMELLDEYGDSLPPRLTAADIKEKL
;
A
#
# COMPACT_ATOMS: atom_id res chain seq x y z
N MET A 1 7.12 26.28 -25.40
CA MET A 1 5.87 25.49 -25.53
C MET A 1 5.98 24.03 -25.04
N SER A 2 7.16 23.37 -25.08
CA SER A 2 7.31 21.97 -24.58
C SER A 2 7.42 21.85 -23.06
N SER A 3 8.09 22.81 -22.40
CA SER A 3 8.28 22.83 -20.93
C SER A 3 6.96 22.91 -20.14
N LEU A 4 6.00 23.72 -20.58
CA LEU A 4 4.67 23.83 -19.97
C LEU A 4 3.84 22.53 -20.04
N LYS A 5 4.02 21.72 -21.09
CA LYS A 5 3.36 20.39 -21.20
C LYS A 5 3.99 19.36 -20.25
N ALA A 6 5.32 19.42 -20.08
CA ALA A 6 6.03 18.55 -19.14
C ALA A 6 5.62 18.85 -17.69
N GLU A 7 5.53 20.13 -17.33
CA GLU A 7 5.11 20.59 -16.00
C GLU A 7 3.65 20.15 -15.68
N GLY A 8 2.74 20.25 -16.65
CA GLY A 8 1.37 19.74 -16.51
C GLY A 8 1.29 18.21 -16.33
N THR A 9 2.20 17.46 -16.96
CA THR A 9 2.26 15.99 -16.86
C THR A 9 2.74 15.54 -15.49
N VAL A 10 3.80 16.16 -14.96
CA VAL A 10 4.33 15.86 -13.63
C VAL A 10 3.30 16.21 -12.56
N LYS A 11 2.64 17.38 -12.67
CA LYS A 11 1.57 17.79 -11.74
C LYS A 11 0.43 16.77 -11.72
N ARG A 12 0.04 16.25 -12.88
CA ARG A 12 -0.99 15.20 -12.99
C ARG A 12 -0.53 13.90 -12.32
N ALA A 13 0.69 13.46 -12.56
CA ALA A 13 1.24 12.26 -11.95
C ALA A 13 1.27 12.37 -10.42
N MET A 14 1.70 13.52 -9.89
CA MET A 14 1.70 13.80 -8.45
C MET A 14 0.29 13.79 -7.86
N ASN A 15 -0.70 14.37 -8.55
CA ASN A 15 -2.08 14.32 -8.08
C ASN A 15 -2.63 12.89 -8.03
N ILE A 16 -2.32 12.05 -9.04
CA ILE A 16 -2.72 10.64 -9.04
C ILE A 16 -2.09 9.90 -7.85
N MET A 17 -0.80 10.14 -7.61
CA MET A 17 -0.07 9.54 -6.49
C MET A 17 -0.66 9.96 -5.13
N HIS A 18 -0.89 11.25 -4.91
CA HIS A 18 -1.51 11.74 -3.68
C HIS A 18 -2.91 11.17 -3.45
N ASN A 19 -3.73 11.08 -4.49
CA ASN A 19 -5.05 10.48 -4.39
C ASN A 19 -4.98 8.98 -4.04
N GLY A 20 -4.03 8.25 -4.64
CA GLY A 20 -3.77 6.86 -4.32
C GLY A 20 -3.37 6.68 -2.85
N LEU A 21 -2.43 7.48 -2.36
CA LEU A 21 -2.02 7.47 -0.95
C LEU A 21 -3.20 7.74 -0.01
N ALA A 22 -4.01 8.76 -0.32
CA ALA A 22 -5.17 9.10 0.49
C ALA A 22 -6.17 7.94 0.59
N ILE A 23 -6.34 7.14 -0.47
CA ILE A 23 -7.18 5.94 -0.45
C ILE A 23 -6.57 4.85 0.44
N LEU A 24 -5.27 4.58 0.29
CA LEU A 24 -4.59 3.53 1.05
C LEU A 24 -4.60 3.78 2.56
N GLN A 25 -4.58 5.05 2.98
CA GLN A 25 -4.52 5.46 4.39
C GLN A 25 -5.90 5.55 5.08
N GLN A 26 -7.01 5.31 4.37
CA GLN A 26 -8.36 5.38 4.97
C GLN A 26 -8.68 4.18 5.89
N GLY A 27 -8.12 3.02 5.58
CA GLY A 27 -8.33 1.79 6.34
C GLY A 27 -7.28 1.56 7.42
N ARG A 28 -7.60 0.70 8.40
CA ARG A 28 -6.62 0.20 9.39
C ARG A 28 -5.76 -0.93 8.83
N VAL A 29 -6.38 -1.77 7.99
CA VAL A 29 -5.72 -2.87 7.28
C VAL A 29 -6.10 -2.76 5.80
N LEU A 30 -5.11 -2.87 4.92
CA LEU A 30 -5.34 -2.91 3.46
C LEU A 30 -5.41 -4.36 2.97
N VAL A 31 -6.36 -4.68 2.10
CA VAL A 31 -6.34 -5.93 1.32
C VAL A 31 -6.13 -5.57 -0.14
N THR A 32 -5.15 -6.18 -0.80
CA THR A 32 -4.79 -5.82 -2.18
C THR A 32 -4.25 -6.99 -2.99
N ASP A 33 -4.62 -7.03 -4.28
CA ASP A 33 -4.02 -7.88 -5.32
C ASP A 33 -3.02 -7.10 -6.21
N ARG A 34 -2.76 -5.83 -5.86
CA ARG A 34 -1.90 -4.90 -6.62
C ARG A 34 -0.53 -4.78 -5.98
N LEU A 35 0.51 -5.05 -6.77
CA LEU A 35 1.92 -4.91 -6.36
C LEU A 35 2.26 -3.51 -5.82
N HIS A 36 1.76 -2.44 -6.47
CA HIS A 36 2.02 -1.09 -5.97
C HIS A 36 1.30 -0.80 -4.65
N GLY A 37 0.15 -1.42 -4.39
CA GLY A 37 -0.50 -1.37 -3.08
C GLY A 37 0.39 -2.00 -2.00
N HIS A 38 1.03 -3.13 -2.30
CA HIS A 38 2.02 -3.74 -1.42
C HIS A 38 3.20 -2.79 -1.14
N ILE A 39 3.88 -2.32 -2.19
CA ILE A 39 5.08 -1.49 -2.05
C ILE A 39 4.78 -0.22 -1.25
N LEU A 40 3.68 0.47 -1.55
CA LEU A 40 3.31 1.69 -0.82
C LEU A 40 2.95 1.39 0.64
N SER A 41 2.26 0.27 0.92
CA SER A 41 1.92 -0.11 2.30
C SER A 41 3.17 -0.44 3.12
N VAL A 42 4.17 -1.07 2.50
CA VAL A 42 5.48 -1.32 3.13
C VAL A 42 6.17 -0.01 3.50
N LEU A 43 6.18 0.98 2.58
CA LEU A 43 6.82 2.27 2.83
C LEU A 43 6.11 3.12 3.89
N LEU A 44 4.80 2.95 4.01
CA LEU A 44 3.94 3.71 4.93
C LEU A 44 3.71 2.98 6.26
N ASP A 45 4.27 1.79 6.42
CA ASP A 45 4.05 0.91 7.57
C ASP A 45 2.56 0.61 7.83
N ILE A 46 1.79 0.42 6.75
CA ILE A 46 0.37 0.09 6.82
C ILE A 46 0.23 -1.44 6.90
N PRO A 47 -0.46 -2.00 7.92
CA PRO A 47 -0.79 -3.41 7.96
C PRO A 47 -1.59 -3.84 6.74
N HIS A 48 -1.20 -4.92 6.07
CA HIS A 48 -1.86 -5.33 4.83
C HIS A 48 -1.81 -6.83 4.53
N VAL A 49 -2.82 -7.28 3.79
CA VAL A 49 -2.96 -8.63 3.28
C VAL A 49 -2.84 -8.60 1.76
N LEU A 50 -1.95 -9.43 1.24
CA LEU A 50 -1.78 -9.69 -0.18
C LEU A 50 -2.68 -10.85 -0.57
N LEU A 51 -3.61 -10.60 -1.49
CA LEU A 51 -4.36 -11.66 -2.14
C LEU A 51 -3.64 -12.02 -3.43
N ASP A 52 -2.98 -13.17 -3.45
CA ASP A 52 -2.25 -13.57 -4.65
C ASP A 52 -3.22 -13.94 -5.77
N ASN A 53 -2.80 -13.68 -7.01
CA ASN A 53 -3.56 -14.05 -8.19
C ASN A 53 -2.91 -15.25 -8.89
N CYS A 54 -3.58 -15.80 -9.90
CA CYS A 54 -3.09 -16.96 -10.66
C CYS A 54 -1.71 -16.77 -11.33
N HIS A 55 -1.20 -15.55 -11.39
CA HIS A 55 0.12 -15.25 -11.95
C HIS A 55 1.25 -15.25 -10.92
N GLN A 56 0.98 -15.49 -9.63
CA GLN A 56 1.97 -15.62 -8.54
C GLN A 56 2.99 -14.47 -8.46
N LYS A 57 2.61 -13.29 -8.96
CA LYS A 57 3.50 -12.13 -9.00
C LYS A 57 3.71 -11.56 -7.61
N LEU A 58 2.66 -11.57 -6.78
CA LEU A 58 2.71 -10.99 -5.44
C LEU A 58 3.49 -11.91 -4.51
N SER A 59 3.21 -13.22 -4.52
CA SER A 59 3.98 -14.19 -3.74
C SER A 59 5.46 -14.20 -4.11
N SER A 60 5.80 -14.15 -5.40
CA SER A 60 7.20 -14.09 -5.85
C SER A 60 7.92 -12.86 -5.33
N PHE A 61 7.31 -11.67 -5.46
CA PHE A 61 7.90 -10.42 -4.97
C PHE A 61 8.03 -10.45 -3.44
N HIS A 62 6.97 -10.86 -2.74
CA HIS A 62 6.92 -10.96 -1.30
C HIS A 62 8.02 -11.88 -0.76
N ASN A 63 8.11 -13.09 -1.31
CA ASN A 63 9.08 -14.09 -0.88
C ASN A 63 10.52 -13.66 -1.12
N THR A 64 10.76 -12.82 -2.13
CA THR A 64 12.10 -12.31 -2.45
C THR A 64 12.51 -11.14 -1.56
N TRP A 65 11.59 -10.19 -1.31
CA TRP A 65 11.96 -8.87 -0.76
C TRP A 65 11.35 -8.55 0.60
N THR A 66 10.16 -9.08 0.93
CA THR A 66 9.35 -8.60 2.06
C THR A 66 8.84 -9.70 2.98
N ARG A 67 9.30 -10.94 2.81
CA ARG A 67 8.87 -12.11 3.58
C ARG A 67 8.98 -11.97 5.10
N GLY A 68 9.93 -11.16 5.58
CA GLY A 68 10.16 -10.93 7.01
C GLY A 68 9.27 -9.87 7.65
N LEU A 69 8.41 -9.20 6.90
CA LEU A 69 7.57 -8.11 7.42
C LEU A 69 6.41 -8.66 8.26
N LYS A 70 6.37 -8.27 9.53
CA LYS A 70 5.33 -8.68 10.48
C LYS A 70 3.95 -8.08 10.19
N ASN A 71 3.90 -6.95 9.51
CA ASN A 71 2.65 -6.27 9.16
C ASN A 71 2.11 -6.69 7.77
N CYS A 72 2.66 -7.76 7.17
CA CYS A 72 2.23 -8.30 5.90
C CYS A 72 1.76 -9.76 6.06
N ARG A 73 0.67 -10.13 5.39
CA ARG A 73 0.18 -11.52 5.30
C ARG A 73 -0.08 -11.84 3.83
N LEU A 74 0.21 -13.07 3.42
CA LEU A 74 -0.08 -13.56 2.06
C LEU A 74 -1.22 -14.58 2.13
N ALA A 75 -2.29 -14.33 1.38
CA ALA A 75 -3.47 -15.17 1.28
C ALA A 75 -3.65 -15.71 -0.14
N ASP A 76 -4.05 -16.98 -0.23
CA ASP A 76 -4.35 -17.64 -1.51
C ASP A 76 -5.82 -17.51 -1.91
N ASN A 77 -6.70 -17.18 -0.95
CA ASN A 77 -8.14 -17.08 -1.15
C ASN A 77 -8.77 -16.02 -0.23
N ALA A 78 -10.03 -15.69 -0.50
CA ALA A 78 -10.76 -14.64 0.24
C ALA A 78 -11.03 -15.00 1.71
N GLU A 79 -11.14 -16.28 2.05
CA GLU A 79 -11.38 -16.75 3.42
C GLU A 79 -10.15 -16.54 4.28
N ASP A 80 -8.98 -16.99 3.80
CA ASP A 80 -7.69 -16.75 4.44
C ASP A 80 -7.40 -15.24 4.55
N ALA A 81 -7.72 -14.47 3.50
CA ALA A 81 -7.55 -13.03 3.54
C ALA A 81 -8.38 -12.38 4.65
N SER A 82 -9.64 -12.81 4.82
CA SER A 82 -10.53 -12.30 5.87
C SER A 82 -10.01 -12.67 7.26
N ARG A 83 -9.51 -13.90 7.44
CA ARG A 83 -8.89 -14.34 8.70
C ARG A 83 -7.66 -13.48 9.05
N TYR A 84 -6.76 -13.27 8.10
CA TYR A 84 -5.57 -12.44 8.31
C TYR A 84 -5.88 -10.98 8.57
N VAL A 85 -6.95 -10.43 7.98
CA VAL A 85 -7.42 -9.08 8.31
C VAL A 85 -7.80 -9.00 9.79
N MET A 86 -8.53 -9.99 10.31
CA MET A 86 -8.91 -10.00 11.73
C MET A 86 -7.69 -10.13 12.65
N GLU A 87 -6.72 -10.97 12.30
CA GLU A 87 -5.46 -11.07 13.05
C GLU A 87 -4.70 -9.74 13.08
N LEU A 88 -4.57 -9.06 11.94
CA LEU A 88 -3.90 -7.76 11.87
C LEU A 88 -4.68 -6.65 12.58
N LEU A 89 -6.02 -6.71 12.58
CA LEU A 89 -6.85 -5.78 13.34
C LEU A 89 -6.73 -6.02 14.84
N ASP A 90 -6.53 -7.25 15.30
CA ASP A 90 -6.27 -7.53 16.71
C ASP A 90 -4.87 -7.03 17.12
N GLU A 91 -3.85 -7.24 16.26
CA GLU A 91 -2.46 -6.84 16.53
C GLU A 91 -2.24 -5.31 16.44
N TYR A 92 -2.90 -4.63 15.50
CA TYR A 92 -2.67 -3.21 15.17
C TYR A 92 -3.90 -2.32 15.31
N GLY A 93 -5.03 -2.83 15.81
CA GLY A 93 -6.35 -2.19 15.74
C GLY A 93 -6.45 -0.81 16.37
N ASP A 94 -5.63 -0.52 17.38
CA ASP A 94 -5.64 0.77 18.08
C ASP A 94 -4.71 1.81 17.45
N SER A 95 -3.79 1.40 16.57
CA SER A 95 -2.91 2.29 15.82
C SER A 95 -3.47 2.57 14.43
N LEU A 96 -3.86 3.81 14.16
CA LEU A 96 -4.17 4.24 12.80
C LEU A 96 -2.86 4.39 12.00
N PRO A 97 -2.82 3.94 10.74
CA PRO A 97 -1.66 4.18 9.90
C PRO A 97 -1.40 5.69 9.76
N PRO A 98 -0.13 6.10 9.65
CA PRO A 98 0.23 7.50 9.54
C PRO A 98 -0.43 8.12 8.30
N ARG A 99 -1.21 9.18 8.52
CA ARG A 99 -1.84 9.96 7.45
C ARG A 99 -0.81 10.97 6.94
N LEU A 100 -0.13 10.62 5.86
CA LEU A 100 0.73 11.57 5.16
C LEU A 100 -0.12 12.46 4.27
N THR A 101 -0.07 13.76 4.53
CA THR A 101 -0.63 14.77 3.65
C THR A 101 0.40 15.16 2.58
N ALA A 102 -0.05 15.84 1.53
CA ALA A 102 0.85 16.41 0.53
C ALA A 102 1.82 17.44 1.13
N ALA A 103 1.48 18.05 2.27
CA ALA A 103 2.36 18.97 2.97
C ALA A 103 3.55 18.23 3.62
N ASP A 104 3.29 17.07 4.23
CA ASP A 104 4.31 16.26 4.92
C ASP A 104 5.38 15.72 3.95
N ILE A 105 5.00 15.48 2.69
CA ILE A 105 5.93 15.01 1.64
C ILE A 105 6.84 16.16 1.19
N LYS A 106 6.32 17.39 1.13
CA LYS A 106 7.05 18.56 0.62
C LYS A 106 8.09 19.09 1.60
N GLU A 107 7.91 18.89 2.90
CA GLU A 107 8.90 19.31 3.93
C GLU A 107 10.12 18.40 4.03
N LYS A 108 10.06 17.18 3.47
CA LYS A 108 11.15 16.19 3.56
C LYS A 108 12.03 16.08 2.30
N LEU A 109 11.71 16.86 1.26
CA LEU A 109 12.44 16.92 -0.02
C LEU A 109 13.15 18.27 -0.16
#